data_AF-A0ABD1PNJ8-F1
#
_entry.id   AF-A0ABD1PNJ8-F1
#
_cell.length_a   1.000
_cell.length_b   1.000
_cell.length_c   1.000
_cell.angle_alpha   90.00
_cell.angle_beta   90.00
_cell.angle_gamma   90.00
#
_symmetry.space_group_name_H-M   'P 1'
#
loop_
_entity.id
_entity.type
_entity.pdbx_description
1 polymer ?
#
loop_
_entity_poly.entity_id
_entity_poly.type
_entity_poly.pdbx_seq_one_letter_code
_entity_poly.pdbx_strand_id
1 'polypeptide(L)'
;MVHESNLGNYMKPLKVVVPRLMKKYVNENYSTSMFTYHRVKKLPVQDNGSDCGLFTVKFIEFSLASLDLNLVQPKHMLMWRQKMAAEIFAGEFDPENEFM
;
A
#
# COMPACT_ATOMS: atom_id res chain seq x y z
N MET A 1 6.26 -2.23 18.19
CA MET A 1 5.79 -3.32 17.32
C MET A 1 4.45 -3.82 17.85
N VAL A 2 3.39 -3.87 17.04
CA VAL A 2 2.07 -4.35 17.48
C VAL A 2 2.11 -5.87 17.55
N HIS A 3 1.91 -6.46 18.73
CA HIS A 3 1.77 -7.91 18.87
C HIS A 3 0.53 -8.41 18.13
N GLU A 4 0.65 -9.55 17.44
CA GLU A 4 -0.45 -10.19 16.69
C GLU A 4 -1.71 -10.39 17.55
N SER A 5 -1.55 -10.66 18.85
CA SER A 5 -2.65 -10.80 19.81
C SER A 5 -3.51 -9.53 19.96
N ASN A 6 -2.94 -8.35 19.74
CA ASN A 6 -3.64 -7.07 19.85
C ASN A 6 -4.15 -6.55 18.51
N LEU A 7 -3.73 -7.16 17.40
CA LEU A 7 -4.05 -6.68 16.05
C LEU A 7 -5.55 -6.58 15.79
N GLY A 8 -6.34 -7.55 16.28
CA GLY A 8 -7.80 -7.50 16.17
C GLY A 8 -8.39 -6.19 16.72
N ASN A 9 -7.78 -5.63 17.77
CA ASN A 9 -8.16 -4.35 18.35
C ASN A 9 -7.68 -3.16 17.50
N TYR A 10 -6.47 -3.19 16.95
CA TYR A 10 -5.96 -2.14 16.05
C TYR A 10 -6.71 -2.05 14.72
N MET A 11 -7.31 -3.16 14.28
CA MET A 11 -8.12 -3.20 13.05
C MET A 11 -9.59 -2.84 13.29
N LYS A 12 -10.06 -2.73 14.55
CA LYS A 12 -11.45 -2.33 14.86
C LYS A 12 -11.82 -0.99 14.21
N PRO A 13 -10.98 0.06 14.24
CA PRO A 13 -11.29 1.31 13.55
C PRO A 13 -11.49 1.12 12.05
N LEU A 14 -10.63 0.34 11.39
CA LEU A 14 -10.74 0.09 9.94
C LEU A 14 -12.03 -0.66 9.59
N LYS A 15 -12.45 -1.62 10.42
CA LYS A 15 -13.74 -2.32 10.26
C LYS A 15 -14.96 -1.40 10.33
N VAL A 16 -14.83 -0.21 10.92
CA VAL A 16 -15.90 0.79 11.01
C VAL A 16 -15.74 1.87 9.94
N VAL A 17 -14.52 2.36 9.74
CA VAL A 17 -14.21 3.48 8.83
C VAL A 17 -14.42 3.06 7.38
N VAL A 18 -13.90 1.90 6.96
CA VAL A 18 -13.99 1.52 5.55
C VAL A 18 -15.45 1.36 5.11
N PRO A 19 -16.34 0.62 5.80
CA PRO A 19 -17.74 0.55 5.40
C PRO A 19 -18.46 1.91 5.36
N ARG A 20 -18.11 2.84 6.27
CA ARG A 20 -18.66 4.20 6.25
C ARG A 20 -18.19 5.00 5.03
N LEU A 21 -16.91 4.92 4.68
CA LEU A 21 -16.37 5.54 3.48
C LEU A 21 -17.03 4.94 2.23
N MET A 22 -17.17 3.62 2.20
CA MET A 22 -17.86 2.92 1.12
C MET A 22 -19.30 3.41 0.96
N LYS A 23 -20.09 3.45 2.04
CA LYS A 23 -21.47 3.99 1.98
C LYS A 23 -21.54 5.45 1.52
N LYS A 24 -20.53 6.25 1.85
CA LYS A 24 -20.51 7.69 1.53
C LYS A 24 -20.13 7.96 0.07
N TYR A 25 -19.18 7.20 -0.48
CA TYR A 25 -18.55 7.52 -1.76
C TYR A 25 -18.85 6.51 -2.87
N VAL A 26 -19.29 5.30 -2.54
CA VAL A 26 -19.78 4.35 -3.53
C VAL A 26 -21.21 4.71 -3.88
N ASN A 27 -21.46 4.88 -5.19
CA ASN A 27 -22.77 5.15 -5.72
C ASN A 27 -23.76 4.03 -5.30
N GLU A 28 -24.97 4.41 -4.92
CA GLU A 28 -26.05 3.53 -4.43
C GLU A 28 -26.42 2.38 -5.39
N ASN A 29 -26.10 2.52 -6.67
CA ASN A 29 -26.26 1.49 -7.69
C ASN A 29 -25.22 0.35 -7.62
N TYR A 30 -24.16 0.51 -6.81
CA TYR A 30 -23.11 -0.48 -6.64
C TYR A 30 -23.23 -1.17 -5.28
N SER A 31 -23.35 -2.49 -5.30
CA SER A 31 -23.33 -3.27 -4.07
C SER A 31 -21.95 -3.24 -3.42
N THR A 32 -21.92 -2.87 -2.14
CA THR A 32 -20.71 -2.98 -1.31
C THR A 32 -20.47 -4.40 -0.78
N SER A 33 -21.42 -5.33 -1.00
CA SER A 33 -21.32 -6.72 -0.52
C SER A 33 -20.19 -7.52 -1.17
N MET A 34 -19.68 -7.07 -2.32
CA MET A 34 -18.59 -7.71 -3.06
C MET A 34 -17.21 -7.27 -2.57
N PHE A 35 -17.12 -6.27 -1.68
CA PHE A 35 -15.84 -5.82 -1.16
C PHE A 35 -15.35 -6.75 -0.06
N THR A 36 -14.18 -7.33 -0.28
CA THR A 36 -13.50 -8.21 0.67
C THR A 36 -12.29 -7.52 1.27
N TYR A 37 -12.03 -7.81 2.54
CA TYR A 37 -10.85 -7.32 3.25
C TYR A 37 -9.78 -8.39 3.26
N HIS A 38 -8.64 -8.10 2.66
CA HIS A 38 -7.49 -8.99 2.65
C HIS A 38 -6.36 -8.40 3.47
N ARG A 39 -5.85 -9.19 4.43
CA ARG A 39 -4.61 -8.89 5.14
C ARG A 39 -3.55 -9.87 4.68
N VAL A 40 -2.50 -9.36 4.07
CA VAL A 40 -1.30 -10.16 3.78
C VAL A 40 -0.47 -10.27 5.05
N LYS A 41 -0.16 -11.49 5.46
CA LYS A 41 0.65 -11.78 6.65
C LYS A 41 2.09 -12.09 6.23
N LYS A 42 3.01 -12.01 7.20
CA LYS A 42 4.42 -12.40 7.05
C LYS A 42 5.19 -11.62 5.97
N LEU A 43 4.81 -10.36 5.74
CA LEU A 43 5.58 -9.46 4.88
C LEU A 43 6.82 -8.94 5.62
N PRO A 44 7.86 -8.52 4.87
CA PRO A 44 8.98 -7.79 5.45
C PRO A 44 8.47 -6.60 6.26
N VAL A 45 8.98 -6.48 7.49
CA VAL A 45 8.57 -5.45 8.43
C VAL A 45 9.58 -4.31 8.36
N GLN A 46 9.09 -3.09 8.23
CA GLN A 46 9.91 -1.90 8.40
C GLN A 46 10.38 -1.81 9.86
N ASP A 47 11.69 -1.68 10.06
CA ASP A 47 12.35 -1.59 11.36
C ASP A 47 12.88 -0.18 11.68
N ASN A 48 12.81 0.75 10.73
CA ASN A 48 13.17 2.15 10.90
C ASN A 48 11.95 3.09 10.91
N GLY A 49 12.16 4.38 11.17
CA GLY A 49 11.09 5.39 11.23
C GLY A 49 10.79 6.14 9.93
N SER A 50 11.53 5.89 8.84
CA SER A 50 11.58 6.81 7.69
C SER A 50 11.25 6.18 6.33
N ASP A 51 11.10 4.86 6.24
CA ASP A 51 10.86 4.16 4.97
C ASP A 51 9.38 3.82 4.71
N CYS A 52 8.44 4.23 5.57
CA CYS A 52 7.02 3.83 5.44
C CYS A 52 6.39 4.24 4.11
N GLY A 53 6.74 5.42 3.59
CA GLY A 53 6.30 5.87 2.27
C GLY A 53 6.84 4.96 1.16
N LEU A 54 8.11 4.58 1.23
CA LEU A 54 8.75 3.76 0.19
C LEU A 54 8.25 2.31 0.22
N PHE A 55 8.09 1.72 1.40
CA PHE A 55 7.42 0.42 1.57
C PHE A 55 6.01 0.45 0.98
N THR A 56 5.25 1.51 1.24
CA THR A 56 3.88 1.66 0.72
C THR A 56 3.88 1.66 -0.81
N VAL A 57 4.70 2.50 -1.45
CA VAL A 57 4.79 2.58 -2.91
C VAL A 57 5.22 1.25 -3.52
N LYS A 58 6.26 0.60 -2.96
CA LYS A 58 6.75 -0.68 -3.49
C LYS A 58 5.78 -1.84 -3.28
N PHE A 59 5.02 -1.86 -2.19
CA PHE A 59 3.94 -2.84 -2.05
C PHE A 59 2.82 -2.63 -3.07
N ILE A 60 2.48 -1.37 -3.41
CA ILE A 60 1.50 -1.08 -4.47
C ILE A 60 2.03 -1.54 -5.83
N GLU A 61 3.25 -1.14 -6.21
CA GLU A 61 3.87 -1.53 -7.48
C GLU A 61 3.94 -3.06 -7.65
N PHE A 62 4.43 -3.77 -6.63
CA PHE A 62 4.55 -5.22 -6.70
C PHE A 62 3.18 -5.91 -6.73
N SER A 63 2.18 -5.37 -6.01
CA SER A 63 0.82 -5.92 -6.06
C SER A 63 0.20 -5.75 -7.45
N LEU A 64 0.38 -4.60 -8.09
CA LEU A 64 -0.11 -4.34 -9.45
C LEU A 64 0.57 -5.25 -10.48
N ALA A 65 1.88 -5.48 -10.32
CA ALA A 65 2.65 -6.36 -11.20
C ALA A 65 2.52 -7.86 -10.84
N SER A 66 1.68 -8.22 -9.86
CA SER A 66 1.54 -9.60 -9.35
C SER A 66 2.88 -10.25 -8.94
N LEU A 67 3.80 -9.43 -8.40
CA LEU A 67 5.11 -9.85 -7.92
C LEU A 67 5.07 -10.25 -6.43
N ASP A 68 6.05 -11.05 -6.02
CA ASP A 68 6.17 -11.47 -4.62
C ASP A 68 6.55 -10.31 -3.70
N LEU A 69 5.61 -9.94 -2.82
CA LEU A 69 5.77 -8.88 -1.83
C LEU A 69 6.90 -9.16 -0.81
N ASN A 70 7.36 -10.41 -0.66
CA ASN A 70 8.51 -10.74 0.20
C ASN A 70 9.85 -10.21 -0.31
N LEU A 71 9.89 -9.74 -1.57
CA LEU A 71 11.06 -9.11 -2.16
C LEU A 71 11.21 -7.64 -1.74
N VAL A 72 10.15 -7.03 -1.15
CA VAL A 72 10.15 -5.66 -0.59
C VAL A 72 10.91 -5.62 0.74
N GLN A 73 12.23 -5.81 0.70
CA GLN A 73 13.08 -5.92 1.90
C GLN A 73 13.76 -4.59 2.26
N PRO A 74 13.99 -4.31 3.56
CA PRO A 74 14.68 -3.10 4.03
C PRO A 74 16.01 -2.81 3.32
N LYS A 75 16.78 -3.86 3.00
CA LYS A 75 18.09 -3.73 2.34
C LYS A 75 18.05 -3.06 0.96
N HIS A 76 16.88 -3.00 0.32
CA HIS A 76 16.71 -2.37 -0.99
C HIS A 76 16.22 -0.91 -0.90
N MET A 77 15.85 -0.42 0.29
CA MET A 77 15.19 0.89 0.45
C MET A 77 16.05 2.05 -0.03
N LEU A 78 17.36 2.04 0.25
CA LEU A 78 18.25 3.10 -0.22
C LEU A 78 18.29 3.17 -1.76
N MET A 79 18.47 2.02 -2.41
CA MET A 79 18.51 1.91 -3.87
C MET A 79 17.18 2.35 -4.50
N TRP A 80 16.05 1.91 -3.94
CA TRP A 80 14.74 2.33 -4.44
C TRP A 80 14.44 3.80 -4.23
N ARG A 81 14.92 4.40 -3.13
CA ARG A 81 14.81 5.84 -2.90
C ARG A 81 15.59 6.63 -3.94
N GLN A 82 16.81 6.19 -4.26
CA GLN A 82 17.64 6.81 -5.29
C GLN A 82 17.04 6.65 -6.68
N LYS A 83 16.55 5.46 -7.03
CA LYS A 83 15.84 5.19 -8.28
C LYS A 83 14.61 6.09 -8.43
N MET A 84 13.75 6.13 -7.42
CA MET A 84 12.54 6.96 -7.42
C MET A 84 12.87 8.44 -7.58
N ALA A 85 13.89 8.94 -6.88
CA ALA A 85 14.35 10.32 -7.06
C ALA A 85 14.81 10.57 -8.50
N ALA A 86 15.61 9.66 -9.08
CA ALA A 86 16.07 9.78 -10.45
C ALA A 86 14.91 9.78 -11.46
N GLU A 87 13.93 8.90 -11.31
CA GLU A 87 12.72 8.83 -12.17
C GLU A 87 11.91 10.14 -12.11
N ILE A 88 11.73 10.69 -10.91
CA ILE A 88 11.05 11.99 -10.71
C ILE A 88 11.83 13.13 -11.38
N PHE A 89 13.15 13.20 -11.18
CA PHE A 89 13.98 14.27 -11.75
C PHE A 89 14.19 14.15 -13.26
N ALA A 90 14.14 12.93 -13.81
CA ALA A 90 14.24 12.69 -15.25
C ALA A 90 12.95 13.04 -16.01
N GLY A 91 11.84 13.32 -15.31
CA GLY A 91 10.54 13.56 -15.93
C GLY A 91 9.90 12.29 -16.50
N GLU A 92 10.42 11.11 -16.15
CA GLU A 92 9.87 9.81 -16.57
C GLU A 92 8.58 9.45 -15.81
N PHE A 93 8.27 10.18 -14.73
CA PHE A 93 7.01 10.10 -14.01
C PHE A 93 6.11 11.29 -14.37
N ASP A 94 5.54 11.27 -15.58
CA ASP A 94 4.46 12.18 -15.97
C ASP A 94 3.13 11.41 -16.03
N PRO A 95 2.25 11.54 -15.02
CA PRO A 95 0.95 10.86 -15.02
C PRO A 95 -0.01 11.34 -16.11
N GLU A 96 0.31 12.41 -16.85
CA GLU A 96 -0.50 12.93 -17.96
C GLU A 96 -0.03 12.44 -19.34
N ASN A 97 1.19 11.89 -19.48
CA ASN A 97 1.72 11.43 -20.77
C ASN A 97 1.29 10.01 -21.18
N GLU A 98 0.65 9.23 -20.30
CA GLU A 98 0.09 7.91 -20.69
C GLU A 98 -1.29 8.01 -21.38
N PHE A 99 -1.87 9.22 -21.50
CA PHE A 99 -3.18 9.44 -22.12
C PHE A 99 -3.19 10.48 -23.26
N MET A 100 -2.02 10.88 -23.80
CA MET A 100 -1.91 11.65 -25.04
C MET A 100 -1.43 10.80 -26.21
#